data_AF-D2PVE6-F1
#
_entry.id   AF-D2PVE6-F1
#
_cell.length_a   1.000
_cell.length_b   1.000
_cell.length_c   1.000
_cell.angle_alpha   90.00
_cell.angle_beta   90.00
_cell.angle_gamma   90.00
#
_symmetry.space_group_name_H-M   'P 1'
#
loop_
_entity.id
_entity.type
_entity.pdbx_description
1 polymer ?
#
loop_
_entity_poly.entity_id
_entity_poly.type
_entity_poly.pdbx_seq_one_letter_code
_entity_poly.pdbx_strand_id
1 'polypeptide(L)'
;MGFHGVACMVTEVDLRELDAYLVPLLEQPAGYRPFALPIHGSYDYYGGLDTDPDELVTLLDQFVARCLRSGRLVVDERRVQPAGTLMELAMANHVVLEITGRHACHLDSHGLAYALISEAAWNACVEQGRTVPDSGAPIASPYLEEIYGDRLTDWAEPLQALTAVNAALALLDLAWRRPEFL
;
A
#
# COMPACT_ATOMS: atom_id res chain seq x y z
N MET A 1 -8.20 27.52 3.80
CA MET A 1 -8.08 26.39 2.87
C MET A 1 -7.51 25.25 3.69
N GLY A 2 -8.37 24.34 4.14
CA GLY A 2 -8.03 23.31 5.11
C GLY A 2 -7.31 22.15 4.44
N PHE A 3 -6.19 21.76 5.04
CA PHE A 3 -5.39 20.60 4.68
C PHE A 3 -6.25 19.35 4.86
N HIS A 4 -6.68 18.72 3.77
CA HIS A 4 -7.25 17.38 3.81
C HIS A 4 -6.07 16.43 3.98
N GLY A 5 -5.72 16.16 5.25
CA GLY A 5 -4.85 15.04 5.55
C GLY A 5 -5.43 13.82 4.85
N VAL A 6 -4.59 13.07 4.15
CA VAL A 6 -4.95 11.74 3.65
C VAL A 6 -5.35 10.95 4.88
N ALA A 7 -6.65 10.96 5.19
CA ALA A 7 -7.20 10.29 6.35
C ALA A 7 -6.71 8.85 6.25
N CYS A 8 -6.09 8.35 7.32
CA CYS A 8 -5.70 6.95 7.42
C CYS A 8 -6.87 6.11 6.89
N MET A 9 -6.63 5.34 5.84
CA MET A 9 -7.69 4.59 5.12
C MET A 9 -8.47 3.64 6.06
N VAL A 10 -7.91 3.39 7.26
CA VAL A 10 -8.45 2.52 8.29
C VAL A 10 -9.02 3.27 9.51
N THR A 11 -8.47 4.43 9.90
CA THR A 11 -8.78 5.01 11.22
C THR A 11 -9.19 6.48 11.23
N GLU A 12 -9.13 7.20 10.11
CA GLU A 12 -9.34 8.66 10.04
C GLU A 12 -8.41 9.49 10.97
N VAL A 13 -7.38 8.86 11.55
CA VAL A 13 -6.40 9.52 12.43
C VAL A 13 -5.51 10.44 11.62
N ASP A 14 -5.33 11.65 12.15
CA ASP A 14 -4.43 12.66 11.62
C ASP A 14 -2.97 12.19 11.71
N LEU A 15 -2.29 12.10 10.57
CA LEU A 15 -0.92 11.58 10.46
C LEU A 15 0.17 12.61 10.80
N ARG A 16 -0.19 13.82 11.27
CA ARG A 16 0.78 14.87 11.59
C ARG A 16 1.82 14.38 12.63
N GLU A 17 3.10 14.40 12.23
CA GLU A 17 4.29 14.07 13.05
C GLU A 17 4.44 12.60 13.46
N LEU A 18 3.78 11.66 12.77
CA LEU A 18 3.84 10.23 13.11
C LEU A 18 4.57 9.41 12.05
N ASP A 19 5.32 8.41 12.53
CA ASP A 19 5.73 7.29 11.69
C ASP A 19 4.49 6.54 11.20
N ALA A 20 4.59 5.99 9.99
CA ALA A 20 3.47 5.42 9.28
C ALA A 20 3.93 4.28 8.36
N TYR A 21 2.97 3.43 8.05
CA TYR A 21 3.10 2.37 7.08
C TYR A 21 2.33 2.71 5.82
N LEU A 22 3.00 2.63 4.68
CA LEU A 22 2.38 2.62 3.37
C LEU A 22 2.22 1.19 2.90
N VAL A 23 0.98 0.79 2.64
CA VAL A 23 0.65 -0.54 2.12
C VAL A 23 0.37 -0.42 0.62
N PRO A 24 1.18 -1.03 -0.26
CA PRO A 24 0.91 -1.03 -1.69
C PRO A 24 -0.27 -1.95 -2.03
N LEU A 25 -1.26 -1.40 -2.73
CA LEU A 25 -2.53 -2.06 -3.02
C LEU A 25 -2.79 -2.19 -4.53
N LEU A 26 -3.51 -3.24 -4.90
CA LEU A 26 -4.11 -3.39 -6.23
C LEU A 26 -5.63 -3.47 -6.14
N GLU A 27 -6.29 -2.84 -7.10
CA GLU A 27 -7.73 -2.95 -7.31
C GLU A 27 -8.12 -4.38 -7.67
N GLN A 28 -9.18 -4.87 -7.02
CA GLN A 28 -9.81 -6.16 -7.22
C GLN A 28 -11.34 -5.96 -7.31
N PRO A 29 -12.10 -6.92 -7.85
CA PRO A 29 -13.55 -6.77 -7.97
C PRO A 29 -14.29 -6.47 -6.64
N ALA A 30 -13.73 -6.88 -5.50
CA ALA A 30 -14.32 -6.70 -4.17
C ALA A 30 -13.71 -5.54 -3.35
N GLY A 31 -12.85 -4.72 -3.95
CA GLY A 31 -12.12 -3.64 -3.27
C GLY A 31 -10.63 -3.70 -3.57
N TYR A 32 -9.78 -3.44 -2.58
CA TYR A 32 -8.34 -3.49 -2.75
C TYR A 32 -7.72 -4.67 -2.01
N ARG A 33 -6.51 -5.06 -2.43
CA ARG A 33 -5.69 -6.06 -1.75
C ARG A 33 -4.21 -5.65 -1.75
N PRO A 34 -3.49 -5.87 -0.64
CA PRO A 34 -2.05 -5.73 -0.62
C PRO A 34 -1.39 -6.65 -1.64
N PHE A 35 -0.44 -6.13 -2.40
CA PHE A 35 0.34 -6.92 -3.36
C PHE A 35 1.82 -7.06 -2.98
N ALA A 36 2.27 -6.25 -2.03
CA ALA A 36 3.64 -6.18 -1.51
C ALA A 36 3.63 -5.96 0.01
N LEU A 37 4.80 -6.09 0.64
CA LEU A 37 5.00 -5.75 2.05
C LEU A 37 4.84 -4.24 2.28
N PRO A 38 4.43 -3.83 3.49
CA PRO A 38 4.29 -2.42 3.82
C PRO A 38 5.68 -1.75 3.91
N ILE A 39 5.73 -0.47 3.55
CA ILE A 39 6.91 0.38 3.68
C ILE A 39 6.73 1.23 4.93
N HIS A 40 7.72 1.25 5.82
CA HIS A 40 7.71 2.09 7.02
C HIS A 40 8.50 3.37 6.77
N GLY A 41 8.02 4.50 7.29
CA GLY A 41 8.71 5.79 7.20
C GLY A 41 7.93 6.88 7.92
N SER A 42 8.47 8.09 7.90
CA SER A 42 7.80 9.24 8.52
C SER A 42 6.88 9.92 7.51
N TYR A 43 5.67 10.31 7.93
CA TYR A 43 4.72 10.95 7.02
C TYR A 43 5.25 12.31 6.51
N ASP A 44 5.26 12.51 5.19
CA ASP A 44 5.89 13.68 4.55
C ASP A 44 5.00 14.93 4.47
N TYR A 45 3.76 14.86 4.97
CA TYR A 45 2.72 15.90 4.85
C TYR A 45 2.22 16.18 3.41
N TYR A 46 2.61 15.38 2.43
CA TYR A 46 2.18 15.48 1.04
C TYR A 46 1.49 14.19 0.55
N GLY A 47 1.16 13.27 1.45
CA GLY A 47 0.50 12.00 1.13
C GLY A 47 1.48 10.86 0.86
N GLY A 48 2.76 11.04 1.15
CA GLY A 48 3.81 10.03 1.01
C GLY A 48 4.49 9.71 2.34
N LEU A 49 5.62 9.01 2.22
CA LEU A 49 6.53 8.76 3.33
C LEU A 49 7.91 9.29 2.96
N ASP A 50 8.57 9.93 3.93
CA ASP A 50 10.02 10.04 3.95
C ASP A 50 10.59 8.74 4.51
N THR A 51 11.30 8.01 3.66
CA THR A 51 11.83 6.68 3.98
C THR A 51 13.34 6.71 3.81
N ASP A 52 14.07 6.18 4.78
CA ASP A 52 15.46 5.82 4.51
C ASP A 52 15.48 4.74 3.42
N PRO A 53 16.37 4.85 2.41
CA PRO A 53 16.47 3.86 1.37
C PRO A 53 16.96 2.53 1.97
N ASP A 54 16.00 1.65 2.24
CA ASP A 54 16.24 0.31 2.72
C ASP A 54 16.16 -0.71 1.58
N GLU A 55 16.47 -1.95 1.94
CA GLU A 55 16.48 -3.05 0.99
C GLU A 55 15.08 -3.39 0.45
N LEU A 56 14.03 -3.20 1.25
CA LEU A 56 12.65 -3.48 0.87
C LEU A 56 12.17 -2.49 -0.19
N VAL A 57 12.40 -1.20 0.02
CA VAL A 57 12.08 -0.13 -0.94
C VAL A 57 12.85 -0.38 -2.24
N THR A 58 14.13 -0.73 -2.14
CA THR A 58 14.97 -1.02 -3.31
C THR A 58 14.42 -2.19 -4.14
N LEU A 59 13.96 -3.27 -3.51
CA LEU A 59 13.37 -4.41 -4.21
C LEU A 59 12.05 -4.03 -4.91
N LEU A 60 11.23 -3.21 -4.27
CA LEU A 60 9.98 -2.73 -4.86
C LEU A 60 10.21 -1.83 -6.06
N ASP A 61 11.16 -0.90 -5.97
CA ASP A 61 11.50 -0.02 -7.09
C ASP A 61 12.10 -0.80 -8.27
N GLN A 62 12.93 -1.81 -8.00
CA GLN A 62 13.42 -2.72 -9.05
C GLN A 62 12.28 -3.49 -9.72
N PHE A 63 11.30 -3.97 -8.94
CA PHE A 63 10.12 -4.62 -9.46
C PHE A 63 9.29 -3.67 -10.34
N VAL A 64 9.04 -2.44 -9.89
CA VAL A 64 8.33 -1.41 -10.65
C VAL A 64 9.06 -1.08 -11.95
N ALA A 65 10.37 -0.84 -11.90
CA ALA A 65 11.18 -0.56 -13.09
C ALA A 65 11.18 -1.73 -14.09
N ARG A 66 11.15 -2.98 -13.62
CA ARG A 66 10.98 -4.16 -14.49
C ARG A 66 9.59 -4.22 -15.10
N CYS A 67 8.53 -3.92 -14.35
CA CYS A 67 7.16 -3.91 -14.85
C CYS A 67 6.89 -2.79 -15.87
N LEU A 68 7.47 -1.60 -15.66
CA LEU A 68 7.43 -0.50 -16.64
C LEU A 68 8.10 -0.93 -17.95
N ARG A 69 9.31 -1.50 -17.88
CA ARG A 69 10.06 -1.94 -19.07
C ARG A 69 9.37 -3.07 -19.83
N SER A 70 8.68 -3.98 -19.14
CA SER A 70 7.95 -5.08 -19.77
C SER A 70 6.54 -4.68 -20.25
N GLY A 71 6.05 -3.49 -19.91
CA GLY A 71 4.70 -3.03 -20.21
C GLY A 71 3.61 -3.62 -19.32
N ARG A 72 3.98 -4.35 -18.25
CA ARG A 72 3.04 -4.86 -17.24
C ARG A 72 2.50 -3.76 -16.35
N LEU A 73 3.32 -2.74 -16.07
CA LEU A 73 2.88 -1.50 -15.43
C LEU A 73 2.64 -0.46 -16.52
N VAL A 74 1.39 -0.09 -16.73
CA VAL A 74 0.96 0.92 -17.69
C VAL A 74 0.62 2.20 -16.95
N VAL A 75 1.20 3.31 -17.39
CA VAL A 75 0.96 4.65 -16.85
C VAL A 75 0.33 5.51 -17.94
N ASP A 76 -0.83 6.13 -17.66
CA ASP A 76 -1.38 7.17 -18.53
C ASP A 76 -0.53 8.44 -18.40
N GLU A 77 0.48 8.55 -19.26
CA GLU A 77 1.44 9.67 -19.28
C GLU A 77 0.80 11.04 -19.50
N ARG A 78 -0.46 11.11 -19.94
CA ARG A 78 -1.20 12.37 -20.05
C ARG A 78 -1.65 12.91 -18.69
N ARG A 79 -1.66 12.06 -17.66
CA ARG A 79 -2.18 12.35 -16.32
C ARG A 79 -1.13 12.21 -15.24
N VAL A 80 -0.20 11.28 -15.40
CA VAL A 80 0.87 10.98 -14.44
C VAL A 80 2.19 10.97 -15.17
N GLN A 81 3.17 11.74 -14.71
CA GLN A 81 4.52 11.60 -15.25
C GLN A 81 5.09 10.24 -14.81
N PRO A 82 5.70 9.46 -15.71
CA PRO A 82 6.31 8.21 -15.33
C PRO A 82 7.43 8.50 -14.32
N ALA A 83 7.26 7.96 -13.12
CA ALA A 83 8.18 8.11 -12.01
C ALA A 83 9.01 6.85 -11.83
N GLY A 84 10.13 6.96 -11.10
CA GLY A 84 11.09 5.86 -10.94
C GLY A 84 10.68 4.86 -9.86
N THR A 85 9.80 5.28 -8.94
CA THR A 85 9.50 4.54 -7.72
C THR A 85 8.03 4.16 -7.61
N LEU A 86 7.75 3.15 -6.80
CA LEU A 86 6.38 2.75 -6.49
C LEU A 86 5.60 3.87 -5.80
N MET A 87 6.25 4.55 -4.86
CA MET A 87 5.68 5.62 -4.03
C MET A 87 5.17 6.77 -4.91
N GLU A 88 6.04 7.31 -5.77
CA GLU A 88 5.70 8.43 -6.65
C GLU A 88 4.55 8.07 -7.59
N LEU A 89 4.58 6.87 -8.18
CA LEU A 89 3.51 6.40 -9.07
C LEU A 89 2.18 6.23 -8.32
N ALA A 90 2.20 5.68 -7.11
CA ALA A 90 1.00 5.44 -6.32
C ALA A 90 0.39 6.77 -5.83
N MET A 91 1.22 7.73 -5.40
CA MET A 91 0.80 9.09 -5.01
C MET A 91 0.19 9.85 -6.18
N ALA A 92 0.88 9.90 -7.33
CA ALA A 92 0.34 10.57 -8.51
C ALA A 92 -0.95 9.91 -8.99
N ASN A 93 -1.04 8.58 -8.92
CA ASN A 93 -2.26 7.85 -9.27
C ASN A 93 -3.42 8.16 -8.33
N HIS A 94 -3.14 8.31 -7.03
CA HIS A 94 -4.15 8.65 -6.03
C HIS A 94 -4.80 10.01 -6.33
N VAL A 95 -4.00 11.04 -6.63
CA VAL A 95 -4.53 12.36 -7.02
C VAL A 95 -5.44 12.27 -8.25
N VAL A 96 -5.04 11.49 -9.26
CA VAL A 96 -5.86 11.30 -10.47
C VAL A 96 -7.14 10.52 -10.16
N LEU A 97 -7.06 9.50 -9.31
CA LEU A 97 -8.20 8.71 -8.88
C LEU A 97 -9.21 9.54 -8.08
N GLU A 98 -8.74 10.48 -7.25
CA GLU A 98 -9.59 11.42 -6.52
C GLU A 98 -10.34 12.36 -7.46
N ILE A 99 -9.64 12.97 -8.41
CA ILE A 99 -10.22 13.96 -9.33
C ILE A 99 -11.14 13.29 -10.36
N THR A 100 -10.75 12.13 -10.88
CA THR A 100 -11.39 11.55 -12.08
C THR A 100 -12.21 10.29 -11.80
N GLY A 101 -12.09 9.71 -10.61
CA GLY A 101 -12.69 8.41 -10.28
C GLY A 101 -12.07 7.24 -11.02
N ARG A 102 -10.91 7.40 -11.67
CA ARG A 102 -10.24 6.35 -12.46
C ARG A 102 -8.74 6.33 -12.18
N HIS A 103 -8.18 5.12 -12.12
CA HIS A 103 -6.74 4.92 -12.08
C HIS A 103 -6.09 5.34 -13.41
N ALA A 104 -4.93 5.99 -13.34
CA ALA A 104 -3.98 6.24 -14.42
C ALA A 104 -2.84 5.21 -14.46
N CYS A 105 -2.51 4.57 -13.33
CA CYS A 105 -1.49 3.53 -13.23
C CYS A 105 -2.13 2.16 -13.01
N HIS A 106 -1.80 1.18 -13.86
CA HIS A 106 -2.31 -0.19 -13.78
C HIS A 106 -1.19 -1.23 -13.87
N LEU A 107 -1.14 -2.16 -12.93
CA LEU A 107 -0.26 -3.33 -12.95
C LEU A 107 -1.08 -4.56 -13.37
N ASP A 108 -0.71 -5.21 -14.47
CA ASP A 108 -1.44 -6.36 -15.04
C ASP A 108 -2.96 -6.12 -15.15
N SER A 109 -3.36 -4.91 -15.54
CA SER A 109 -4.75 -4.43 -15.65
C SER A 109 -5.46 -4.08 -14.32
N HIS A 110 -4.78 -4.18 -13.18
CA HIS A 110 -5.31 -3.79 -11.87
C HIS A 110 -4.87 -2.37 -11.51
N GLY A 111 -5.80 -1.50 -11.11
CA GLY A 111 -5.50 -0.14 -10.67
C GLY A 111 -4.56 -0.13 -9.46
N LEU A 112 -3.48 0.65 -9.54
CA LEU A 112 -2.52 0.80 -8.44
C LEU A 112 -3.10 1.73 -7.36
N ALA A 113 -2.97 1.36 -6.09
CA ALA A 113 -3.34 2.23 -4.98
C ALA A 113 -2.35 2.05 -3.83
N TYR A 114 -2.51 2.86 -2.79
CA TYR A 114 -1.84 2.66 -1.52
C TYR A 114 -2.78 3.03 -0.38
N ALA A 115 -2.51 2.50 0.80
CA ALA A 115 -3.08 2.97 2.06
C ALA A 115 -1.97 3.49 2.96
N LEU A 116 -2.20 4.63 3.60
CA LEU A 116 -1.38 5.09 4.72
C LEU A 116 -2.06 4.74 6.03
N ILE A 117 -1.30 4.18 6.96
CA ILE A 117 -1.73 3.81 8.30
C ILE A 117 -0.69 4.33 9.29
N SER A 118 -1.09 5.06 10.32
CA SER A 118 -0.13 5.47 11.37
C SER A 118 0.46 4.24 12.05
N GLU A 119 1.71 4.32 12.51
CA GLU A 119 2.38 3.24 13.23
C GLU A 119 1.54 2.74 14.41
N ALA A 120 0.94 3.67 15.18
CA ALA A 120 0.06 3.32 16.29
C ALA A 120 -1.16 2.48 15.85
N ALA A 121 -1.82 2.87 14.75
CA ALA A 121 -2.96 2.13 14.22
C ALA A 121 -2.54 0.78 13.64
N TRP A 122 -1.39 0.74 12.95
CA TRP A 122 -0.79 -0.48 12.44
C TRP A 122 -0.51 -1.48 13.57
N ASN A 123 0.19 -1.04 14.60
CA ASN A 123 0.55 -1.88 15.76
C ASN A 123 -0.70 -2.40 16.48
N ALA A 124 -1.71 -1.55 16.69
CA ALA A 124 -2.99 -1.98 17.26
C ALA A 124 -3.68 -3.05 16.39
N CYS A 125 -3.66 -2.91 15.07
CA CYS A 125 -4.20 -3.92 14.16
C CYS A 125 -3.38 -5.22 14.21
N VAL A 126 -2.06 -5.14 14.28
CA VAL A 126 -1.19 -6.32 14.40
C VAL A 126 -1.48 -7.07 15.70
N GLU A 127 -1.58 -6.37 16.83
CA GLU A 127 -1.91 -6.94 18.13
C GLU A 127 -3.28 -7.62 18.09
N GLN A 128 -4.30 -6.93 17.61
CA GLN A 128 -5.66 -7.46 17.48
C GLN A 128 -5.69 -8.70 16.57
N GLY A 129 -5.06 -8.62 15.39
CA GLY A 129 -5.05 -9.69 14.41
C GLY A 129 -4.32 -10.95 14.87
N ARG A 130 -3.27 -10.81 15.69
CA ARG A 130 -2.55 -11.94 16.30
C ARG A 130 -3.39 -12.72 17.31
N THR A 131 -4.48 -12.14 17.83
CA THR A 131 -5.41 -12.86 18.73
C THR A 131 -6.34 -13.82 18.00
N VAL A 132 -6.45 -13.72 16.66
CA VAL A 132 -7.29 -14.61 15.85
C VAL A 132 -6.59 -15.96 15.69
N PRO A 133 -7.17 -17.06 16.20
CA PRO A 133 -6.68 -18.40 15.89
C PRO A 133 -6.80 -18.63 14.38
N ASP A 134 -5.73 -19.06 13.72
CA ASP A 134 -5.64 -19.10 12.25
C ASP A 134 -5.94 -17.74 11.61
N SER A 135 -5.15 -16.71 11.95
CA SER A 135 -5.28 -15.29 11.54
C SER A 135 -5.16 -15.02 10.02
N GLY A 136 -5.70 -15.91 9.19
CA GLY A 136 -5.83 -15.77 7.76
C GLY A 136 -4.74 -16.50 6.99
N ALA A 137 -5.10 -16.94 5.80
CA ALA A 137 -4.11 -17.32 4.81
C ALA A 137 -3.14 -16.15 4.59
N PRO A 138 -1.83 -16.42 4.39
CA PRO A 138 -0.87 -15.37 4.05
C PRO A 138 -1.38 -14.58 2.85
N ILE A 139 -0.94 -13.32 2.74
CA ILE A 139 -1.29 -12.45 1.60
C ILE A 139 -1.06 -13.23 0.30
N ALA A 140 -2.16 -13.57 -0.37
CA ALA A 140 -2.12 -14.28 -1.63
C ALA A 140 -1.89 -13.25 -2.75
N SER A 141 -0.64 -12.82 -2.89
CA SER A 141 -0.21 -11.96 -4.01
C SER A 141 0.78 -12.74 -4.89
N PRO A 142 0.52 -12.85 -6.20
CA PRO A 142 1.45 -13.50 -7.14
C PRO A 142 2.77 -12.73 -7.28
N TYR A 143 2.83 -11.49 -6.77
CA TYR A 143 3.99 -10.63 -6.87
C TYR A 143 5.00 -10.84 -5.73
N LEU A 144 4.63 -11.50 -4.63
CA LEU A 144 5.55 -11.66 -3.48
C LEU A 144 6.80 -12.45 -3.86
N GLU A 145 6.64 -13.59 -4.54
CA GLU A 145 7.78 -14.37 -5.05
C GLU A 145 8.56 -13.61 -6.12
N GLU A 146 7.89 -12.80 -6.95
CA GLU A 146 8.56 -12.01 -7.99
C GLU A 146 9.39 -10.85 -7.42
N ILE A 147 8.93 -10.23 -6.32
CA ILE A 147 9.57 -9.10 -5.65
C ILE A 147 10.70 -9.60 -4.72
N TYR A 148 10.40 -10.58 -3.87
CA TYR A 148 11.31 -11.01 -2.80
C TYR A 148 12.08 -12.29 -3.13
N GLY A 149 11.60 -13.11 -4.09
CA GLY A 149 12.27 -14.34 -4.51
C GLY A 149 12.56 -15.29 -3.35
N ASP A 150 13.75 -15.89 -3.38
CA ASP A 150 14.26 -16.80 -2.35
C ASP A 150 14.42 -16.12 -0.97
N ARG A 151 14.31 -14.78 -0.92
CA ARG A 151 14.47 -13.97 0.29
C ARG A 151 13.15 -13.66 0.98
N LEU A 152 12.02 -14.17 0.50
CA LEU A 152 10.73 -13.96 1.17
C LEU A 152 10.77 -14.39 2.64
N THR A 153 11.57 -15.39 2.99
CA THR A 153 11.78 -15.83 4.38
C THR A 153 12.48 -14.80 5.25
N ASP A 154 13.32 -13.94 4.68
CA ASP A 154 13.96 -12.83 5.41
C ASP A 154 12.91 -11.83 5.90
N TRP A 155 11.75 -11.80 5.24
CA TRP A 155 10.63 -10.90 5.51
C TRP A 155 9.44 -11.59 6.20
N ALA A 156 9.70 -12.70 6.91
CA ALA A 156 8.64 -13.44 7.59
C ALA A 156 7.87 -12.60 8.63
N GLU A 157 8.56 -11.72 9.36
CA GLU A 157 7.93 -10.88 10.39
C GLU A 157 7.04 -9.78 9.78
N PRO A 158 7.49 -8.99 8.79
CA PRO A 158 6.61 -8.06 8.07
C PRO A 158 5.42 -8.75 7.38
N LEU A 159 5.62 -9.95 6.83
CA LEU A 159 4.55 -10.73 6.21
C LEU A 159 3.51 -11.17 7.25
N GLN A 160 3.95 -11.63 8.43
CA GLN A 160 3.06 -11.96 9.54
C GLN A 160 2.33 -10.72 10.07
N ALA A 161 3.00 -9.58 10.17
CA ALA A 161 2.39 -8.32 10.58
C ALA A 161 1.26 -7.91 9.62
N LEU A 162 1.51 -7.88 8.31
CA LEU A 162 0.48 -7.54 7.33
C LEU A 162 -0.65 -8.59 7.26
N THR A 163 -0.34 -9.87 7.49
CA THR A 163 -1.37 -10.92 7.64
C THR A 163 -2.26 -10.66 8.87
N ALA A 164 -1.67 -10.29 10.00
CA ALA A 164 -2.41 -9.90 11.19
C ALA A 164 -3.28 -8.66 10.96
N VAL A 165 -2.76 -7.63 10.25
CA VAL A 165 -3.57 -6.46 9.89
C VAL A 165 -4.79 -6.87 9.05
N ASN A 166 -4.63 -7.75 8.05
CA ASN A 166 -5.76 -8.28 7.28
C ASN A 166 -6.80 -8.98 8.18
N ALA A 167 -6.35 -9.78 9.15
CA ALA A 167 -7.23 -10.44 10.11
C ALA A 167 -7.98 -9.44 10.99
N ALA A 168 -7.31 -8.40 11.48
CA ALA A 168 -7.91 -7.36 12.28
C ALA A 168 -8.97 -6.57 11.49
N LEU A 169 -8.68 -6.20 10.24
CA LEU A 169 -9.68 -5.56 9.38
C LEU A 169 -10.91 -6.47 9.21
N ALA A 170 -10.71 -7.75 8.93
CA ALA A 170 -11.82 -8.70 8.81
C ALA A 170 -12.64 -8.85 10.09
N LEU A 171 -11.99 -8.89 11.26
CA LEU A 171 -12.67 -8.90 12.57
C LEU A 171 -13.54 -7.67 12.80
N LEU A 172 -13.11 -6.51 12.30
CA LEU A 172 -13.79 -5.23 12.45
C LEU A 172 -14.85 -5.00 11.36
N ASP A 173 -15.11 -6.00 10.50
CA ASP A 173 -15.95 -5.88 9.29
C ASP A 173 -15.49 -4.73 8.36
N LEU A 174 -14.18 -4.47 8.38
CA LEU A 174 -13.49 -3.53 7.52
C LEU A 174 -12.80 -4.27 6.37
N ALA A 175 -12.53 -3.54 5.29
CA ALA A 175 -11.76 -4.03 4.17
C ALA A 175 -10.90 -2.89 3.62
N TRP A 176 -9.82 -3.24 2.92
CA TRP A 176 -9.08 -2.29 2.09
C TRP A 176 -10.02 -1.74 1.02
N ARG A 177 -10.57 -0.56 1.26
CA ARG A 177 -11.51 0.12 0.38
C ARG A 177 -11.12 1.58 0.33
N ARG A 178 -11.42 2.22 -0.80
CA ARG A 178 -11.35 3.66 -0.88
C ARG A 178 -12.34 4.26 0.14
N PRO A 179 -11.99 5.32 0.87
CA PRO A 179 -12.97 6.07 1.65
C PRO A 179 -14.06 6.57 0.69
N GLU A 180 -15.31 6.19 0.94
CA GLU A 180 -16.46 6.78 0.26
C GLU A 180 -16.61 8.20 0.81
N PHE A 181 -15.93 9.17 0.22
CA PHE A 181 -16.21 10.58 0.51
C PHE A 181 -17.61 10.87 -0.06
N LEU A 182 -18.59 10.98 0.84
CA LEU A 182 -19.94 11.50 0.58
C LEU A 182 -19.91 12.97 0.16
#